data_AF-A0A1M4VP15-F1
#
_entry.id   AF-A0A1M4VP15-F1
#
_cell.length_a   1.000
_cell.length_b   1.000
_cell.length_c   1.000
_cell.angle_alpha   90.00
_cell.angle_beta   90.00
_cell.angle_gamma   90.00
#
_symmetry.space_group_name_H-M   'P 1'
#
loop_
_entity.id
_entity.type
_entity.pdbx_description
1 polymer ?
#
loop_
_entity_poly.entity_id
_entity_poly.type
_entity_poly.pdbx_seq_one_letter_code
_entity_poly.pdbx_strand_id
1 'polypeptide(L)'
;MGLFFTKSIGEWVIIRMGVYLGLDILPWEIELAEWEGFYDEVMKIINAFPLPVLRLGYEEKFGYRRLLLSRNPESQNERGRYLAICGDARTGQCAEQFIIFRDLQVYRKRYAPDDSQVKKPERKNQADWPILLREEDSVRVFYEKTQSRPYHDLIWSIVTLAENLFPGRACATGNLNARRWQETLQWLESVTDRRLQKPLLLDAERLWYAFGTAFTALERAQKVTEKLVGGPAPFYSFLKLKDPALLRVLVKNRLKEYNSRTVGALSECLYILDGTEDLRFLVEVACLEPDGPRWELTDVLSSAYYLGAFVPEGKAPDATLALGFLPAEFLPKYYHTDFYLEKELACRQVAEVTGLPVQKIEEMILEIEKENKSDSNKEDKEKIPFYTADSEQPSSDKPDHTGEPAYRNPQVEIPYPQELINTLKEQVAAIGKNWDSSTLHHLVAAIASKKNVVLTEEAWKIVDEEKDPDLLAVILGIMNNYHKFERATNVIEFILKQLPDIKESWENGRPWKYPGGHRPIPLH
;
A
#
# COMPACT_ATOMS: atom_id res chain seq x y z
N MET A 1 -4.33 -15.36 -6.59
CA MET A 1 -3.08 -14.60 -6.31
C MET A 1 -1.92 -15.57 -6.37
N GLY A 2 -1.09 -15.51 -7.42
CA GLY A 2 0.07 -16.39 -7.58
C GLY A 2 1.32 -15.77 -6.97
N LEU A 3 1.96 -16.47 -6.04
CA LEU A 3 3.32 -16.18 -5.58
C LEU A 3 4.30 -16.47 -6.72
N PHE A 4 5.04 -15.45 -7.17
CA PHE A 4 6.19 -15.64 -8.05
C PHE A 4 7.47 -15.65 -7.20
N PHE A 5 8.06 -16.83 -7.04
CA PHE A 5 9.44 -16.98 -6.55
C PHE A 5 10.34 -17.25 -7.75
N THR A 6 11.10 -16.26 -8.21
CA THR A 6 12.18 -16.49 -9.18
C THR A 6 13.47 -16.75 -8.44
N LYS A 7 13.97 -17.99 -8.50
CA LYS A 7 15.25 -18.39 -7.93
C LYS A 7 16.38 -17.93 -8.86
N SER A 8 16.98 -16.78 -8.57
CA SER A 8 18.26 -16.37 -9.15
C SER A 8 19.26 -16.14 -8.03
N ILE A 9 20.24 -17.04 -7.96
CA ILE A 9 21.58 -16.92 -7.38
C ILE A 9 21.75 -15.85 -6.26
N GLY A 10 21.76 -16.31 -5.01
CA GLY A 10 22.64 -15.76 -3.98
C GLY A 10 22.26 -14.45 -3.27
N GLU A 11 21.19 -13.76 -3.66
CA GLU A 11 20.69 -12.59 -2.92
C GLU A 11 19.21 -12.78 -2.58
N TRP A 12 18.89 -12.78 -1.28
CA TRP A 12 17.51 -12.67 -0.81
C TRP A 12 17.04 -11.25 -1.13
N VAL A 13 16.44 -11.06 -2.31
CA VAL A 13 15.66 -9.86 -2.57
C VAL A 13 14.43 -9.95 -1.68
N ILE A 14 14.44 -9.21 -0.57
CA ILE A 14 13.20 -8.91 0.16
C ILE A 14 12.37 -8.09 -0.82
N ILE A 15 11.47 -8.76 -1.54
CA ILE A 15 10.40 -8.07 -2.27
C ILE A 15 9.56 -7.42 -1.18
N ARG A 16 9.80 -6.12 -0.92
CA ARG A 16 8.85 -5.32 -0.14
C ARG A 16 7.54 -5.32 -0.93
N MET A 17 6.65 -6.25 -0.58
CA MET A 17 5.30 -6.32 -1.13
C MET A 17 4.58 -5.02 -0.73
N GLY A 18 4.29 -4.18 -1.72
CA GLY A 18 3.67 -2.87 -1.51
C GLY A 18 2.17 -2.94 -1.33
N VAL A 19 1.58 -1.84 -0.84
CA VAL A 19 0.13 -1.60 -0.87
C VAL A 19 -0.21 -0.88 -2.16
N TYR A 20 -1.11 -1.46 -2.95
CA TYR A 20 -1.50 -0.98 -4.27
C TYR A 20 -2.96 -0.52 -4.29
N LEU A 21 -3.26 0.45 -5.14
CA LEU A 21 -4.63 0.81 -5.51
C LEU A 21 -4.72 0.95 -7.01
N GLY A 22 -5.86 0.58 -7.58
CA GLY A 22 -6.12 0.72 -9.00
C GLY A 22 -7.56 1.06 -9.33
N LEU A 23 -7.71 1.51 -10.57
CA LEU A 23 -8.99 1.82 -11.18
C LEU A 23 -9.03 1.21 -12.57
N ASP A 24 -9.96 0.28 -12.77
CA ASP A 24 -10.26 -0.29 -14.08
C ASP A 24 -11.62 0.26 -14.54
N ILE A 25 -11.76 0.58 -15.82
CA ILE A 25 -12.99 1.16 -16.41
C ILE A 25 -13.38 0.47 -17.72
N LEU A 26 -14.66 0.52 -18.08
CA LEU A 26 -15.17 0.21 -19.42
C LEU A 26 -15.34 1.53 -20.20
N PRO A 27 -14.29 2.03 -20.88
CA PRO A 27 -14.31 3.40 -21.42
C PRO A 27 -15.31 3.57 -22.57
N TRP A 28 -15.78 2.48 -23.18
CA TRP A 28 -16.80 2.49 -24.22
C TRP A 28 -18.24 2.52 -23.71
N GLU A 29 -18.44 2.34 -22.39
CA GLU A 29 -19.75 2.46 -21.74
C GLU A 29 -19.88 3.75 -20.93
N ILE A 30 -18.81 4.55 -20.83
CA ILE A 30 -18.80 5.84 -20.15
C ILE A 30 -18.86 6.94 -21.21
N GLU A 31 -19.78 7.89 -21.04
CA GLU A 31 -19.87 9.03 -21.94
C GLU A 31 -18.76 10.04 -21.68
N LEU A 32 -18.32 10.76 -22.71
CA LEU A 32 -17.22 11.73 -22.61
C LEU A 32 -17.52 12.80 -21.54
N ALA A 33 -18.74 13.34 -21.54
CA ALA A 33 -19.15 14.36 -20.60
C ALA A 33 -19.23 13.84 -19.15
N GLU A 34 -19.62 12.58 -18.94
CA GLU A 34 -19.63 11.99 -17.60
C GLU A 34 -18.20 11.83 -17.06
N TRP A 35 -17.26 11.41 -17.91
CA TRP A 35 -15.85 11.28 -17.54
C TRP A 35 -15.19 12.63 -17.24
N GLU A 36 -15.48 13.66 -18.03
CA GLU A 36 -15.02 15.02 -17.74
C GLU A 36 -15.59 15.54 -16.41
N GLY A 37 -16.87 15.26 -16.12
CA GLY A 37 -17.47 15.57 -14.82
C GLY A 37 -16.76 14.87 -13.66
N PHE A 38 -16.44 13.58 -13.81
CA PHE A 38 -15.63 12.85 -12.83
C PHE A 38 -14.25 13.49 -12.63
N TYR A 39 -13.57 13.87 -13.71
CA TYR A 39 -12.27 14.55 -13.63
C TYR A 39 -12.35 15.86 -12.82
N ASP A 40 -13.38 16.68 -13.09
CA ASP A 40 -13.58 17.94 -12.37
C ASP A 40 -13.96 17.68 -10.88
N GLU A 41 -14.73 16.63 -10.57
CA GLU A 41 -14.99 16.20 -9.18
C GLU A 41 -13.72 15.71 -8.47
N VAL A 42 -12.84 14.97 -9.15
CA VAL A 42 -11.54 14.56 -8.58
C VAL A 42 -10.69 15.78 -8.24
N MET A 43 -10.64 16.79 -9.10
CA MET A 43 -9.93 18.03 -8.79
C MET A 43 -10.50 18.74 -7.55
N LYS A 44 -11.83 18.77 -7.39
CA LYS A 44 -12.48 19.29 -6.17
C LYS A 44 -12.03 18.54 -4.92
N ILE A 45 -11.96 17.21 -4.99
CA ILE A 45 -11.53 16.35 -3.86
C ILE A 45 -10.06 16.57 -3.53
N ILE A 46 -9.19 16.66 -4.54
CA ILE A 46 -7.75 16.95 -4.32
C ILE A 46 -7.59 18.28 -3.59
N ASN A 47 -8.32 19.32 -4.00
CA ASN A 47 -8.25 20.64 -3.37
C ASN A 47 -8.82 20.66 -1.95
N ALA A 48 -9.79 19.78 -1.64
CA ALA A 48 -10.37 19.64 -0.31
C ALA A 48 -9.58 18.70 0.62
N PHE A 49 -8.61 17.95 0.09
CA PHE A 49 -7.85 16.99 0.88
C PHE A 49 -6.96 17.70 1.92
N PRO A 50 -6.90 17.26 3.19
CA PRO A 50 -6.14 17.94 4.25
C PRO A 50 -4.63 18.04 4.01
N LEU A 51 -4.12 17.28 3.05
CA LEU A 51 -2.72 17.19 2.69
C LEU A 51 -2.54 17.75 1.27
N PRO A 52 -1.72 18.80 1.08
CA PRO A 52 -1.39 19.27 -0.26
C PRO A 52 -0.67 18.16 -1.01
N VAL A 53 -1.17 17.80 -2.19
CA VAL A 53 -0.60 16.72 -2.99
C VAL A 53 0.69 17.14 -3.69
N LEU A 54 1.49 16.16 -4.06
CA LEU A 54 2.64 16.31 -4.94
C LEU A 54 2.43 15.56 -6.24
N ARG A 55 2.93 16.14 -7.32
CA ARG A 55 3.05 15.52 -8.64
C ARG A 55 4.51 15.48 -9.05
N LEU A 56 4.97 14.34 -9.57
CA LEU A 56 6.26 14.23 -10.24
C LEU A 56 6.13 14.72 -11.68
N GLY A 57 6.76 15.85 -11.96
CA GLY A 57 6.86 16.47 -13.27
C GLY A 57 8.29 16.55 -13.77
N TYR A 58 8.44 17.20 -14.92
CA TYR A 58 9.73 17.65 -15.40
C TYR A 58 9.60 18.99 -16.10
N GLU A 59 10.71 19.70 -16.17
CA GLU A 59 10.88 20.89 -16.99
C GLU A 59 12.15 20.75 -17.84
N GLU A 60 12.20 21.50 -18.94
CA GLU A 60 13.42 21.64 -19.73
C GLU A 60 14.12 22.95 -19.38
N LYS A 61 15.39 22.85 -18.97
CA LYS A 61 16.24 24.00 -18.72
C LYS A 61 17.61 23.76 -19.35
N PHE A 62 18.08 24.73 -20.14
CA PHE A 62 19.38 24.65 -20.82
C PHE A 62 19.54 23.39 -21.70
N GLY A 63 18.44 22.87 -22.25
CA GLY A 63 18.43 21.62 -23.03
C GLY A 63 18.49 20.33 -22.19
N TYR A 64 18.39 20.43 -20.87
CA TYR A 64 18.36 19.29 -19.95
C TYR A 64 16.99 19.14 -19.30
N ARG A 65 16.57 17.88 -19.12
CA ARG A 65 15.33 17.54 -18.40
C ARG A 65 15.61 17.50 -16.89
N ARG A 66 14.98 18.39 -16.13
CA ARG A 66 15.02 18.41 -14.66
C ARG A 66 13.74 17.82 -14.10
N LEU A 67 13.84 16.94 -13.10
CA LEU A 67 12.67 16.39 -12.42
C LEU A 67 12.24 17.31 -11.29
N LEU A 68 10.94 17.52 -11.15
CA LEU A 68 10.39 18.38 -10.10
C LEU A 68 9.20 17.77 -9.40
N LEU A 69 9.01 18.13 -8.13
CA LEU A 69 7.79 17.89 -7.37
C LEU A 69 6.95 19.16 -7.37
N SER A 70 5.83 19.12 -8.09
CA SER A 70 4.89 20.23 -8.21
C SER A 70 3.75 20.05 -7.23
N ARG A 71 3.28 21.17 -6.65
CA ARG A 71 2.04 21.20 -5.86
C ARG A 71 0.79 21.30 -6.73
N ASN A 72 0.96 21.59 -8.02
CA ASN A 72 -0.13 21.57 -8.97
C ASN A 72 -0.36 20.11 -9.45
N PRO A 73 -1.50 19.50 -9.11
CA PRO A 73 -1.81 18.14 -9.55
C PRO A 73 -2.09 18.06 -11.05
N GLU A 74 -2.48 19.16 -11.70
CA GLU A 74 -2.81 19.18 -13.12
C GLU A 74 -1.59 19.51 -13.99
N SER A 75 -1.50 18.84 -15.14
CA SER A 75 -0.51 19.11 -16.17
C SER A 75 -1.03 18.69 -17.55
N GLN A 76 -0.23 18.96 -18.58
CA GLN A 76 -0.53 18.58 -19.95
C GLN A 76 0.65 17.85 -20.59
N ASN A 77 0.35 16.87 -21.45
CA ASN A 77 1.31 16.24 -22.36
C ASN A 77 0.67 16.03 -23.74
N GLU A 78 1.35 15.31 -24.63
CA GLU A 78 0.89 14.98 -25.98
C GLU A 78 -0.46 14.22 -26.03
N ARG A 79 -0.83 13.54 -24.94
CA ARG A 79 -2.11 12.82 -24.82
C ARG A 79 -3.23 13.70 -24.27
N GLY A 80 -2.92 14.92 -23.82
CA GLY A 80 -3.88 15.89 -23.31
C GLY A 80 -3.62 16.29 -21.85
N ARG A 81 -4.65 16.90 -21.23
CA ARG A 81 -4.63 17.29 -19.82
C ARG A 81 -4.79 16.09 -18.90
N TYR A 82 -4.07 16.09 -17.78
CA TYR A 82 -4.12 15.02 -16.79
C TYR A 82 -3.91 15.54 -15.38
N LEU A 83 -4.50 14.83 -14.42
CA LEU A 83 -4.17 14.91 -13.00
C LEU A 83 -3.13 13.85 -12.68
N ALA A 84 -2.17 14.20 -11.81
CA ALA A 84 -1.21 13.25 -11.30
C ALA A 84 -0.87 13.50 -9.83
N ILE A 85 -0.71 12.41 -9.08
CA ILE A 85 -0.44 12.41 -7.64
C ILE A 85 0.61 11.34 -7.35
N CYS A 86 1.69 11.69 -6.66
CA CYS A 86 2.73 10.75 -6.23
C CYS A 86 3.06 10.83 -4.74
N GLY A 87 2.50 11.78 -4.00
CA GLY A 87 2.84 12.01 -2.60
C GLY A 87 2.09 13.18 -1.98
N ASP A 88 2.53 13.60 -0.79
CA ASP A 88 2.05 14.79 -0.10
C ASP A 88 3.18 15.74 0.32
N ALA A 89 2.94 17.05 0.20
CA ALA A 89 3.92 18.09 0.42
C ALA A 89 4.21 18.34 1.91
N ARG A 90 3.30 17.93 2.80
CA ARG A 90 3.45 18.14 4.25
C ARG A 90 4.49 17.19 4.84
N THR A 91 4.41 15.91 4.48
CA THR A 91 5.35 14.88 4.96
C THR A 91 6.53 14.68 4.03
N GLY A 92 6.42 15.12 2.77
CA GLY A 92 7.40 14.85 1.71
C GLY A 92 7.44 13.37 1.29
N GLN A 93 6.51 12.54 1.79
CA GLN A 93 6.47 11.13 1.45
C GLN A 93 5.83 10.93 0.08
N CYS A 94 6.56 10.25 -0.80
CA CYS A 94 6.10 9.89 -2.14
C CYS A 94 6.20 8.37 -2.34
N ALA A 95 5.42 7.84 -3.28
CA ALA A 95 5.66 6.54 -3.90
C ALA A 95 5.40 6.62 -5.42
N GLU A 96 4.66 5.68 -6.01
CA GLU A 96 4.40 5.67 -7.45
C GLU A 96 3.35 6.74 -7.83
N GLN A 97 3.40 7.18 -9.09
CA GLN A 97 2.57 8.27 -9.59
C GLN A 97 1.28 7.75 -10.23
N PHE A 98 0.15 8.16 -9.69
CA PHE A 98 -1.19 7.89 -10.18
C PHE A 98 -1.55 8.95 -11.23
N ILE A 99 -2.05 8.56 -12.40
CA ILE A 99 -2.36 9.48 -13.51
C ILE A 99 -3.79 9.26 -14.02
N ILE A 100 -4.56 10.35 -14.13
CA ILE A 100 -5.91 10.37 -14.69
C ILE A 100 -5.96 11.41 -15.80
N PHE A 101 -6.24 10.99 -17.03
CA PHE A 101 -6.41 11.88 -18.17
C PHE A 101 -7.83 12.42 -18.24
N ARG A 102 -7.96 13.70 -18.58
CA ARG A 102 -9.27 14.34 -18.77
C ARG A 102 -9.99 13.79 -20.00
N ASP A 103 -9.27 13.50 -21.08
CA ASP A 103 -9.85 12.97 -22.30
C ASP A 103 -9.99 11.44 -22.21
N LEU A 104 -11.24 10.94 -22.17
CA LEU A 104 -11.54 9.51 -22.13
C LEU A 104 -11.02 8.75 -23.37
N GLN A 105 -10.82 9.43 -24.50
CA GLN A 105 -10.27 8.82 -25.72
C GLN A 105 -8.86 8.28 -25.50
N VAL A 106 -8.12 8.82 -24.54
CA VAL A 106 -6.81 8.32 -24.13
C VAL A 106 -6.86 6.86 -23.69
N TYR A 107 -7.96 6.44 -23.07
CA TYR A 107 -8.19 5.06 -22.63
C TYR A 107 -8.75 4.19 -23.74
N ARG A 108 -9.63 4.74 -24.59
CA ARG A 108 -10.19 4.02 -25.76
C ARG A 108 -9.13 3.62 -26.78
N LYS A 109 -8.10 4.46 -26.98
CA LYS A 109 -7.00 4.21 -27.94
C LYS A 109 -6.02 3.12 -27.49
N ARG A 110 -5.93 2.81 -26.19
CA ARG A 110 -4.98 1.82 -25.64
C ARG A 110 -5.28 0.38 -26.09
N TYR A 111 -6.47 0.15 -26.68
CA TYR A 111 -6.90 -1.11 -27.29
C TYR A 111 -6.54 -1.26 -28.78
N ALA A 112 -5.92 -0.25 -29.41
CA ALA A 112 -5.51 -0.35 -30.81
C ALA A 112 -4.05 -0.82 -30.89
N PRO A 113 -3.76 -2.03 -31.42
CA PRO A 113 -2.47 -2.24 -32.06
C PRO A 113 -2.36 -1.25 -33.24
N ASP A 114 -1.17 -0.68 -33.41
CA ASP A 114 -0.80 0.28 -34.46
C ASP A 114 -1.53 -0.04 -35.79
N ASP A 115 -2.17 0.98 -36.36
CA ASP A 115 -2.67 1.03 -37.74
C ASP A 115 -4.01 0.36 -38.14
N SER A 116 -4.84 -0.14 -37.21
CA SER A 116 -6.22 -0.53 -37.57
C SER A 116 -7.27 0.41 -36.99
N GLN A 117 -8.19 0.87 -37.86
CA GLN A 117 -9.34 1.71 -37.49
C GLN A 117 -9.98 1.21 -36.20
N VAL A 118 -10.22 2.14 -35.27
CA VAL A 118 -10.82 1.91 -33.95
C VAL A 118 -12.18 1.20 -34.10
N LYS A 119 -12.17 -0.13 -34.13
CA LYS A 119 -13.39 -0.92 -34.08
C LYS A 119 -13.75 -1.12 -32.63
N LYS A 120 -14.86 -0.49 -32.22
CA LYS A 120 -15.58 -0.85 -30.98
C LYS A 120 -15.65 -2.39 -30.92
N PRO A 121 -15.28 -3.04 -29.80
CA PRO A 121 -15.33 -4.49 -29.71
C PRO A 121 -16.70 -4.99 -30.18
N GLU A 122 -16.72 -5.98 -31.07
CA GLU A 122 -17.96 -6.52 -31.64
C GLU A 122 -18.77 -7.18 -30.51
N ARG A 123 -19.68 -6.39 -29.93
CA ARG A 123 -20.50 -6.77 -28.78
C ARG A 123 -21.48 -7.86 -29.18
N LYS A 124 -21.18 -9.12 -28.87
CA LYS A 124 -22.18 -10.19 -28.87
C LYS A 124 -22.92 -10.16 -27.52
N ASN A 125 -24.15 -9.66 -27.49
CA ASN A 125 -25.16 -9.88 -26.44
C ASN A 125 -24.80 -9.58 -24.95
N GLN A 126 -23.75 -8.79 -24.65
CA GLN A 126 -23.28 -8.55 -23.27
C GLN A 126 -23.24 -7.06 -22.86
N ALA A 127 -24.00 -6.20 -23.55
CA ALA A 127 -23.93 -4.74 -23.35
C ALA A 127 -24.25 -4.31 -21.90
N ASP A 128 -25.06 -5.07 -21.17
CA ASP A 128 -25.50 -4.75 -19.80
C ASP A 128 -24.69 -5.49 -18.70
N TRP A 129 -23.65 -6.23 -19.08
CA TRP A 129 -22.83 -6.93 -18.10
C TRP A 129 -21.90 -5.95 -17.36
N PRO A 130 -21.77 -6.07 -16.01
CA PRO A 130 -20.83 -5.27 -15.26
C PRO A 130 -19.39 -5.61 -15.64
N ILE A 131 -18.48 -4.69 -15.37
CA ILE A 131 -17.03 -4.78 -15.62
C ILE A 131 -16.38 -6.08 -15.12
N LEU A 132 -16.88 -6.65 -14.02
CA LEU A 132 -16.39 -7.92 -13.47
C LEU A 132 -16.66 -9.14 -14.37
N LEU A 133 -17.62 -9.03 -15.30
CA LEU A 133 -17.92 -10.05 -16.31
C LEU A 133 -17.30 -9.72 -17.67
N ARG A 134 -16.57 -8.61 -17.77
CA ARG A 134 -16.02 -8.05 -19.01
C ARG A 134 -14.59 -7.55 -18.78
N GLU A 135 -13.79 -8.32 -18.06
CA GLU A 135 -12.43 -7.93 -17.69
C GLU A 135 -11.56 -7.71 -18.94
N GLU A 136 -11.82 -8.45 -20.01
CA GLU A 136 -11.17 -8.33 -21.32
C GLU A 136 -11.49 -7.03 -22.07
N ASP A 137 -12.59 -6.36 -21.74
CA ASP A 137 -12.98 -5.05 -22.30
C ASP A 137 -12.51 -3.88 -21.41
N SER A 138 -11.99 -4.19 -20.22
CA SER A 138 -11.63 -3.18 -19.22
C SER A 138 -10.26 -2.54 -19.49
N VAL A 139 -10.20 -1.21 -19.40
CA VAL A 139 -8.95 -0.46 -19.42
C VAL A 139 -8.55 -0.08 -18.01
N ARG A 140 -7.31 -0.40 -17.66
CA ARG A 140 -6.67 0.13 -16.47
C ARG A 140 -6.31 1.61 -16.62
N VAL A 141 -6.88 2.42 -15.74
CA VAL A 141 -6.55 3.85 -15.60
C VAL A 141 -5.20 4.00 -14.90
N PHE A 142 -5.04 3.36 -13.73
CA PHE A 142 -3.78 3.22 -13.01
C PHE A 142 -3.82 1.96 -12.11
N TYR A 143 -2.66 1.44 -11.72
CA TYR A 143 -2.51 0.45 -10.65
C TYR A 143 -1.12 0.56 -10.06
N GLU A 144 -0.98 1.38 -9.03
CA GLU A 144 0.32 1.86 -8.55
C GLU A 144 0.43 1.68 -7.02
N LYS A 145 1.67 1.65 -6.52
CA LYS A 145 1.97 1.55 -5.09
C LYS A 145 1.73 2.87 -4.39
N THR A 146 0.92 2.78 -3.34
CA THR A 146 0.76 3.84 -2.34
C THR A 146 1.69 3.65 -1.13
N GLN A 147 2.16 2.42 -0.88
CA GLN A 147 2.87 2.03 0.35
C GLN A 147 2.16 2.43 1.67
N SER A 148 0.82 2.55 1.65
CA SER A 148 0.03 3.09 2.77
C SER A 148 0.53 4.45 3.29
N ARG A 149 1.14 5.28 2.43
CA ARG A 149 1.51 6.65 2.75
C ARG A 149 0.26 7.51 2.96
N PRO A 150 0.36 8.70 3.59
CA PRO A 150 -0.81 9.52 3.92
C PRO A 150 -1.73 9.84 2.72
N TYR A 151 -1.17 10.02 1.52
CA TYR A 151 -1.96 10.26 0.30
C TYR A 151 -2.74 9.02 -0.20
N HIS A 152 -2.56 7.83 0.41
CA HIS A 152 -3.35 6.63 0.10
C HIS A 152 -4.85 6.91 0.22
N ASP A 153 -5.29 7.63 1.26
CA ASP A 153 -6.72 7.88 1.51
C ASP A 153 -7.34 8.71 0.38
N LEU A 154 -6.58 9.63 -0.20
CA LEU A 154 -7.01 10.40 -1.36
C LEU A 154 -7.20 9.51 -2.58
N ILE A 155 -6.22 8.65 -2.89
CA ILE A 155 -6.33 7.71 -4.02
C ILE A 155 -7.51 6.75 -3.80
N TRP A 156 -7.68 6.24 -2.58
CA TRP A 156 -8.80 5.39 -2.19
C TRP A 156 -10.15 6.10 -2.39
N SER A 157 -10.22 7.39 -2.05
CA SER A 157 -11.40 8.23 -2.27
C SER A 157 -11.72 8.40 -3.75
N ILE A 158 -10.69 8.60 -4.58
CA ILE A 158 -10.84 8.76 -6.04
C ILE A 158 -11.39 7.49 -6.68
N VAL A 159 -10.86 6.31 -6.34
CA VAL A 159 -11.35 5.04 -6.90
C VAL A 159 -12.76 4.72 -6.41
N THR A 160 -13.07 5.07 -5.16
CA THR A 160 -14.42 4.91 -4.59
C THR A 160 -15.43 5.83 -5.27
N LEU A 161 -15.06 7.08 -5.54
CA LEU A 161 -15.90 8.01 -6.30
C LEU A 161 -16.18 7.47 -7.70
N ALA A 162 -15.14 7.03 -8.42
CA ALA A 162 -15.28 6.51 -9.77
C ALA A 162 -16.29 5.36 -9.84
N GLU A 163 -16.20 4.42 -8.91
CA GLU A 163 -17.11 3.27 -8.88
C GLU A 163 -18.57 3.67 -8.58
N ASN A 164 -18.78 4.70 -7.76
CA ASN A 164 -20.11 5.22 -7.44
C ASN A 164 -20.72 6.04 -8.59
N LEU A 165 -19.91 6.79 -9.34
CA LEU A 165 -20.37 7.55 -10.51
C LEU A 165 -20.58 6.65 -11.74
N PHE A 166 -19.85 5.54 -11.82
CA PHE A 166 -19.92 4.59 -12.92
C PHE A 166 -20.26 3.16 -12.46
N PRO A 167 -21.43 2.91 -11.83
CA PRO A 167 -21.79 1.59 -11.32
C PRO A 167 -21.73 0.53 -12.42
N GLY A 168 -21.00 -0.55 -12.18
CA GLY A 168 -20.79 -1.64 -13.15
C GLY A 168 -19.92 -1.27 -14.35
N ARG A 169 -19.49 -0.01 -14.50
CA ARG A 169 -18.63 0.48 -15.59
C ARG A 169 -17.23 0.86 -15.10
N ALA A 170 -17.03 1.02 -13.80
CA ALA A 170 -15.74 1.16 -13.15
C ALA A 170 -15.60 0.16 -11.99
N CYS A 171 -14.36 -0.18 -11.63
CA CYS A 171 -14.05 -1.08 -10.53
C CYS A 171 -12.80 -0.57 -9.79
N ALA A 172 -12.94 -0.35 -8.49
CA ALA A 172 -11.79 -0.11 -7.62
C ALA A 172 -11.07 -1.44 -7.34
N THR A 173 -9.74 -1.47 -7.47
CA THR A 173 -8.93 -2.69 -7.30
C THR A 173 -7.72 -2.46 -6.38
N GLY A 174 -7.05 -3.54 -5.99
CA GLY A 174 -5.87 -3.52 -5.12
C GLY A 174 -6.19 -3.80 -3.65
N ASN A 175 -5.35 -3.29 -2.75
CA ASN A 175 -5.42 -3.51 -1.31
C ASN A 175 -6.42 -2.54 -0.65
N LEU A 176 -7.70 -2.64 -1.02
CA LEU A 176 -8.75 -1.72 -0.55
C LEU A 176 -9.02 -1.79 0.96
N ASN A 177 -8.57 -2.85 1.63
CA ASN A 177 -8.69 -3.08 3.08
C ASN A 177 -7.43 -2.67 3.87
N ALA A 178 -6.42 -2.07 3.24
CA ALA A 178 -5.17 -1.69 3.92
C ALA A 178 -5.36 -0.58 4.96
N ARG A 179 -6.51 0.10 4.93
CA ARG A 179 -6.90 1.16 5.87
C ARG A 179 -8.39 1.07 6.21
N ARG A 180 -8.81 1.83 7.22
CA ARG A 180 -10.21 1.93 7.65
C ARG A 180 -11.04 2.69 6.62
N TRP A 181 -11.68 1.95 5.73
CA TRP A 181 -12.46 2.50 4.63
C TRP A 181 -13.62 3.41 5.09
N GLN A 182 -14.20 3.17 6.28
CA GLN A 182 -15.33 3.94 6.78
C GLN A 182 -14.98 5.41 7.00
N GLU A 183 -13.81 5.71 7.56
CA GLU A 183 -13.36 7.07 7.84
C GLU A 183 -13.13 7.85 6.54
N THR A 184 -12.50 7.20 5.56
CA THR A 184 -12.27 7.78 4.23
C THR A 184 -13.57 8.00 3.46
N LEU A 185 -14.52 7.05 3.55
CA LEU A 185 -15.84 7.19 2.92
C LEU A 185 -16.61 8.37 3.53
N GLN A 186 -16.67 8.48 4.87
CA GLN A 186 -17.35 9.58 5.56
C GLN A 186 -16.76 10.95 5.17
N TRP A 187 -15.43 11.04 5.09
CA TRP A 187 -14.77 12.25 4.62
C TRP A 187 -15.19 12.58 3.17
N LEU A 188 -15.15 11.59 2.26
CA LEU A 188 -15.51 11.79 0.87
C LEU A 188 -16.99 12.21 0.70
N GLU A 189 -17.92 11.60 1.44
CA GLU A 189 -19.33 11.99 1.47
C GLU A 189 -19.51 13.46 1.90
N SER A 190 -18.73 13.92 2.90
CA SER A 190 -18.76 15.30 3.37
C SER A 190 -18.26 16.32 2.32
N VAL A 191 -17.32 15.93 1.46
CA VAL A 191 -16.76 16.79 0.41
C VAL A 191 -17.65 16.81 -0.84
N THR A 192 -18.25 15.67 -1.16
CA THR A 192 -19.08 15.49 -2.36
C THR A 192 -20.55 15.87 -2.13
N ASP A 193 -20.98 16.00 -0.87
CA ASP A 193 -22.38 16.17 -0.48
C ASP A 193 -23.28 15.08 -1.07
N ARG A 194 -22.75 13.84 -1.06
CA ARG A 194 -23.41 12.67 -1.63
C ARG A 194 -23.20 11.49 -0.71
N ARG A 195 -24.24 10.67 -0.58
CA ARG A 195 -24.12 9.36 0.04
C ARG A 195 -23.47 8.40 -0.95
N LEU A 196 -22.43 7.72 -0.52
CA LEU A 196 -21.64 6.82 -1.34
C LEU A 196 -21.72 5.40 -0.80
N GLN A 197 -21.66 4.43 -1.70
CA GLN A 197 -21.58 3.03 -1.35
C GLN A 197 -20.11 2.65 -1.22
N LYS A 198 -19.82 1.70 -0.31
CA LYS A 198 -18.49 1.09 -0.22
C LYS A 198 -18.12 0.43 -1.57
N PRO A 199 -16.83 0.33 -1.93
CA PRO A 199 -16.41 -0.37 -3.13
C PRO A 199 -16.97 -1.80 -3.24
N LEU A 200 -17.28 -2.24 -4.45
CA LEU A 200 -17.96 -3.48 -4.78
C LEU A 200 -17.17 -4.70 -4.29
N LEU A 201 -15.84 -4.66 -4.43
CA LEU A 201 -14.97 -5.73 -3.95
C LEU A 201 -14.85 -5.79 -2.41
N LEU A 202 -15.45 -4.85 -1.67
CA LEU A 202 -15.60 -4.91 -0.21
C LEU A 202 -17.05 -5.24 0.22
N ASP A 203 -17.93 -5.52 -0.74
CA ASP A 203 -19.35 -5.76 -0.53
C ASP A 203 -19.78 -7.14 -1.03
N ALA A 204 -19.76 -8.14 -0.15
CA ALA A 204 -20.12 -9.51 -0.48
C ALA A 204 -21.52 -9.64 -1.10
N GLU A 205 -22.51 -8.89 -0.60
CA GLU A 205 -23.88 -8.93 -1.08
C GLU A 205 -24.00 -8.28 -2.46
N ARG A 206 -23.50 -7.05 -2.63
CA ARG A 206 -23.52 -6.38 -3.95
C ARG A 206 -22.71 -7.16 -4.98
N LEU A 207 -21.59 -7.76 -4.59
CA LEU A 207 -20.76 -8.59 -5.46
C LEU A 207 -21.50 -9.86 -5.91
N TRP A 208 -22.21 -10.53 -5.00
CA TRP A 208 -23.08 -11.67 -5.33
C TRP A 208 -24.15 -11.30 -6.37
N TYR A 209 -24.82 -10.15 -6.19
CA TYR A 209 -25.82 -9.69 -7.14
C TYR A 209 -25.23 -9.19 -8.46
N ALA A 210 -24.02 -8.59 -8.44
CA ALA A 210 -23.34 -8.13 -9.63
C ALA A 210 -22.98 -9.27 -10.59
N PHE A 211 -22.62 -10.45 -10.07
CA PHE A 211 -22.42 -11.63 -10.91
C PHE A 211 -23.71 -12.17 -11.55
N GLY A 212 -24.89 -11.71 -11.07
CA GLY A 212 -26.19 -11.97 -11.69
C GLY A 212 -26.46 -13.45 -11.93
N THR A 213 -27.19 -13.79 -12.98
CA THR A 213 -27.47 -15.19 -13.37
C THR A 213 -26.49 -15.73 -14.41
N ALA A 214 -25.36 -15.07 -14.62
CA ALA A 214 -24.37 -15.49 -15.61
C ALA A 214 -23.73 -16.85 -15.25
N PHE A 215 -23.77 -17.23 -13.97
CA PHE A 215 -23.20 -18.45 -13.43
C PHE A 215 -24.23 -19.27 -12.64
N THR A 216 -23.96 -20.57 -12.52
CA THR A 216 -24.64 -21.42 -11.54
C THR A 216 -24.40 -20.88 -10.12
N ALA A 217 -25.25 -21.26 -9.16
CA ALA A 217 -25.15 -20.75 -7.79
C ALA A 217 -23.77 -21.02 -7.15
N LEU A 218 -23.21 -22.21 -7.39
CA LEU A 218 -21.89 -22.59 -6.87
C LEU A 218 -20.75 -21.84 -7.55
N GLU A 219 -20.74 -21.75 -8.88
CA GLU A 219 -19.73 -20.98 -9.62
C GLU A 219 -19.75 -19.50 -9.23
N ARG A 220 -20.95 -18.94 -9.05
CA ARG A 220 -21.12 -17.57 -8.56
C ARG A 220 -20.52 -17.39 -7.19
N ALA A 221 -20.80 -18.32 -6.28
CA ALA A 221 -20.26 -18.28 -4.93
C ALA A 221 -18.72 -18.35 -4.95
N GLN A 222 -18.14 -19.21 -5.78
CA GLN A 222 -16.69 -19.28 -5.99
C GLN A 222 -16.12 -17.97 -6.54
N LYS A 223 -16.80 -17.34 -7.50
CA LYS A 223 -16.36 -16.04 -8.05
C LYS A 223 -16.41 -14.92 -7.01
N VAL A 224 -17.42 -14.91 -6.14
CA VAL A 224 -17.49 -13.95 -5.04
C VAL A 224 -16.33 -14.15 -4.07
N THR A 225 -16.05 -15.39 -3.64
CA THR A 225 -14.94 -15.65 -2.71
C THR A 225 -13.57 -15.33 -3.32
N GLU A 226 -13.38 -15.54 -4.63
CA GLU A 226 -12.15 -15.20 -5.35
C GLU A 226 -11.90 -13.68 -5.45
N LYS A 227 -12.97 -12.88 -5.58
CA LYS A 227 -12.87 -11.43 -5.86
C LYS A 227 -13.01 -10.55 -4.63
N LEU A 228 -13.62 -11.05 -3.55
CA LEU A 228 -13.84 -10.29 -2.32
C LEU A 228 -12.50 -9.93 -1.65
N VAL A 229 -12.25 -8.64 -1.48
CA VAL A 229 -11.08 -8.13 -0.76
C VAL A 229 -11.28 -8.34 0.74
N GLY A 230 -10.24 -8.84 1.42
CA GLY A 230 -10.29 -9.22 2.83
C GLY A 230 -10.71 -10.68 3.07
N GLY A 231 -10.95 -11.45 2.01
CA GLY A 231 -11.26 -12.88 2.09
C GLY A 231 -12.76 -13.18 2.23
N PRO A 232 -13.14 -14.47 2.22
CA PRO A 232 -14.52 -14.90 2.06
C PRO A 232 -15.41 -14.81 3.31
N ALA A 233 -14.88 -14.51 4.50
CA ALA A 233 -15.65 -14.50 5.74
C ALA A 233 -16.96 -13.65 5.68
N PRO A 234 -16.96 -12.41 5.16
CA PRO A 234 -18.19 -11.63 5.05
C PRO A 234 -19.23 -12.29 4.13
N PHE A 235 -18.78 -13.03 3.11
CA PHE A 235 -19.66 -13.76 2.21
C PHE A 235 -20.21 -15.04 2.84
N TYR A 236 -19.43 -15.71 3.70
CA TYR A 236 -19.93 -16.85 4.47
C TYR A 236 -21.02 -16.42 5.45
N SER A 237 -20.87 -15.27 6.11
CA SER A 237 -21.92 -14.67 6.94
C SER A 237 -23.20 -14.40 6.14
N PHE A 238 -23.05 -13.82 4.94
CA PHE A 238 -24.16 -13.60 4.02
C PHE A 238 -24.87 -14.90 3.60
N LEU A 239 -24.13 -15.92 3.17
CA LEU A 239 -24.72 -17.20 2.77
C LEU A 239 -25.31 -17.97 3.95
N LYS A 240 -24.74 -17.88 5.16
CA LYS A 240 -25.30 -18.49 6.37
C LYS A 240 -26.74 -18.03 6.61
N LEU A 241 -27.05 -16.77 6.30
CA LEU A 241 -28.40 -16.22 6.43
C LEU A 241 -29.29 -16.48 5.22
N LYS A 242 -28.73 -16.46 4.01
CA LYS A 242 -29.50 -16.50 2.76
C LYS A 242 -29.69 -17.90 2.18
N ASP A 243 -28.64 -18.71 2.19
CA ASP A 243 -28.62 -20.06 1.62
C ASP A 243 -27.58 -20.95 2.34
N PRO A 244 -27.95 -21.50 3.53
CA PRO A 244 -27.06 -22.35 4.32
C PRO A 244 -26.64 -23.62 3.58
N ALA A 245 -27.48 -24.12 2.67
CA ALA A 245 -27.18 -25.31 1.88
C ALA A 245 -26.06 -25.03 0.88
N LEU A 246 -26.13 -23.90 0.17
CA LEU A 246 -25.06 -23.45 -0.72
C LEU A 246 -23.76 -23.17 0.04
N LEU A 247 -23.83 -22.54 1.21
CA LEU A 247 -22.66 -22.33 2.07
C LEU A 247 -21.96 -23.65 2.40
N ARG A 248 -22.72 -24.66 2.83
CA ARG A 248 -22.19 -25.98 3.16
C ARG A 248 -21.49 -26.62 1.96
N VAL A 249 -22.10 -26.56 0.77
CA VAL A 249 -21.49 -27.10 -0.47
C VAL A 249 -20.21 -26.34 -0.83
N LEU A 250 -20.22 -25.01 -0.76
CA LEU A 250 -19.08 -24.16 -1.08
C LEU A 250 -17.90 -24.45 -0.16
N VAL A 251 -18.12 -24.38 1.16
CA VAL A 251 -17.08 -24.60 2.18
C VAL A 251 -16.51 -26.01 2.06
N LYS A 252 -17.37 -27.02 1.90
CA LYS A 252 -16.94 -28.41 1.68
C LYS A 252 -16.00 -28.53 0.49
N ASN A 253 -16.35 -27.93 -0.65
CA ASN A 253 -15.53 -28.01 -1.86
C ASN A 253 -14.19 -27.30 -1.69
N ARG A 254 -14.17 -26.15 -1.00
CA ARG A 254 -12.92 -25.42 -0.72
C ARG A 254 -11.99 -26.17 0.22
N LEU A 255 -12.50 -26.72 1.32
CA LEU A 255 -11.67 -27.48 2.26
C LEU A 255 -11.03 -28.72 1.61
N LYS A 256 -11.69 -29.35 0.63
CA LYS A 256 -11.09 -30.47 -0.14
C LYS A 256 -9.85 -30.11 -0.95
N GLU A 257 -9.66 -28.83 -1.28
CA GLU A 257 -8.48 -28.38 -2.03
C GLU A 257 -7.21 -28.41 -1.18
N TYR A 258 -7.35 -28.61 0.14
CA TYR A 258 -6.26 -28.50 1.09
C TYR A 258 -6.07 -29.77 1.92
N ASN A 259 -4.80 -30.03 2.28
CA ASN A 259 -4.49 -30.89 3.42
C ASN A 259 -4.67 -30.08 4.71
N SER A 260 -5.19 -30.71 5.77
CA SER A 260 -5.54 -30.08 7.06
C SER A 260 -4.40 -29.25 7.68
N ARG A 261 -3.14 -29.65 7.46
CA ARG A 261 -1.94 -29.01 8.04
C ARG A 261 -1.26 -27.98 7.12
N THR A 262 -2.01 -27.39 6.20
CA THR A 262 -1.48 -26.37 5.28
C THR A 262 -1.92 -24.98 5.70
N VAL A 263 -1.13 -23.96 5.34
CA VAL A 263 -1.51 -22.55 5.55
C VAL A 263 -2.83 -22.20 4.84
N GLY A 264 -3.10 -22.83 3.69
CA GLY A 264 -4.38 -22.71 2.99
C GLY A 264 -5.57 -23.23 3.81
N ALA A 265 -5.45 -24.42 4.40
CA ALA A 265 -6.44 -24.96 5.31
C ALA A 265 -6.65 -24.07 6.54
N LEU A 266 -5.56 -23.61 7.18
CA LEU A 266 -5.64 -22.71 8.33
C LEU A 266 -6.36 -21.40 7.99
N SER A 267 -6.05 -20.81 6.83
CA SER A 267 -6.72 -19.59 6.35
C SER A 267 -8.20 -19.81 6.08
N GLU A 268 -8.55 -20.97 5.49
CA GLU A 268 -9.94 -21.31 5.23
C GLU A 268 -10.72 -21.55 6.55
N CYS A 269 -10.13 -22.22 7.53
CA CYS A 269 -10.68 -22.36 8.88
C CYS A 269 -10.92 -20.98 9.53
N LEU A 270 -9.96 -20.06 9.42
CA LEU A 270 -10.13 -18.68 9.89
C LEU A 270 -11.35 -18.01 9.26
N TYR A 271 -11.48 -18.08 7.94
CA TYR A 271 -12.62 -17.45 7.27
C TYR A 271 -13.96 -18.09 7.62
N ILE A 272 -13.99 -19.41 7.82
CA ILE A 272 -15.19 -20.12 8.26
C ILE A 272 -15.56 -19.65 9.66
N LEU A 273 -14.63 -19.65 10.61
CA LEU A 273 -14.89 -19.22 11.99
C LEU A 273 -15.34 -17.75 12.05
N ASP A 274 -14.61 -16.83 11.39
CA ASP A 274 -14.97 -15.40 11.34
C ASP A 274 -16.30 -15.17 10.62
N GLY A 275 -16.62 -15.96 9.60
CA GLY A 275 -17.80 -15.75 8.76
C GLY A 275 -19.06 -16.44 9.28
N THR A 276 -18.93 -17.62 9.86
CA THR A 276 -20.06 -18.41 10.37
C THR A 276 -20.23 -18.28 11.87
N GLU A 277 -19.21 -17.87 12.63
CA GLU A 277 -19.22 -17.89 14.10
C GLU A 277 -19.67 -19.25 14.66
N ASP A 278 -19.26 -20.33 14.01
CA ASP A 278 -19.82 -21.67 14.27
C ASP A 278 -18.74 -22.77 14.13
N LEU A 279 -18.14 -23.13 15.27
CA LEU A 279 -17.17 -24.22 15.37
C LEU A 279 -17.81 -25.58 15.04
N ARG A 280 -19.08 -25.78 15.41
CA ARG A 280 -19.83 -27.00 15.13
C ARG A 280 -19.93 -27.21 13.62
N PHE A 281 -20.30 -26.17 12.89
CA PHE A 281 -20.35 -26.19 11.42
C PHE A 281 -18.99 -26.55 10.80
N LEU A 282 -17.89 -25.94 11.29
CA LEU A 282 -16.55 -26.27 10.81
C LEU A 282 -16.23 -27.76 10.99
N VAL A 283 -16.47 -28.32 12.18
CA VAL A 283 -16.20 -29.74 12.48
C VAL A 283 -17.09 -30.66 11.65
N GLU A 284 -18.37 -30.35 11.52
CA GLU A 284 -19.29 -31.16 10.70
C GLU A 284 -18.81 -31.23 9.25
N VAL A 285 -18.48 -30.10 8.65
CA VAL A 285 -18.08 -30.05 7.24
C VAL A 285 -16.68 -30.61 7.01
N ALA A 286 -15.72 -30.35 7.90
CA ALA A 286 -14.34 -30.80 7.74
C ALA A 286 -14.15 -32.29 8.07
N CYS A 287 -14.83 -32.80 9.10
CA CYS A 287 -14.59 -34.18 9.60
C CYS A 287 -15.71 -35.15 9.18
N LEU A 288 -16.97 -34.73 9.23
CA LEU A 288 -18.11 -35.66 9.28
C LEU A 288 -18.85 -35.83 7.95
N GLU A 289 -18.75 -34.88 7.02
CA GLU A 289 -19.38 -34.98 5.70
C GLU A 289 -18.86 -36.19 4.89
N PRO A 290 -19.73 -37.11 4.43
CA PRO A 290 -19.36 -38.30 3.67
C PRO A 290 -18.51 -38.06 2.46
N ASP A 291 -18.89 -37.07 1.68
CA ASP A 291 -18.17 -36.60 0.53
C ASP A 291 -17.37 -35.35 0.87
N GLY A 292 -16.98 -35.12 2.12
CA GLY A 292 -16.15 -34.00 2.56
C GLY A 292 -14.65 -34.29 2.49
N PRO A 293 -13.81 -33.41 3.05
CA PRO A 293 -12.36 -33.62 3.11
C PRO A 293 -11.94 -34.70 4.14
N ARG A 294 -12.81 -35.05 5.09
CA ARG A 294 -12.58 -36.10 6.10
C ARG A 294 -11.28 -35.90 6.90
N TRP A 295 -11.04 -34.66 7.32
CA TRP A 295 -9.88 -34.35 8.15
C TRP A 295 -10.03 -34.98 9.54
N GLU A 296 -8.89 -35.31 10.14
CA GLU A 296 -8.83 -35.76 11.52
C GLU A 296 -9.29 -34.63 12.46
N LEU A 297 -10.10 -34.99 13.47
CA LEU A 297 -10.67 -34.02 14.41
C LEU A 297 -9.59 -33.21 15.12
N THR A 298 -8.47 -33.86 15.47
CA THR A 298 -7.33 -33.22 16.12
C THR A 298 -6.70 -32.12 15.27
N ASP A 299 -6.63 -32.29 13.94
CA ASP A 299 -6.09 -31.25 13.05
C ASP A 299 -7.01 -30.03 12.98
N VAL A 300 -8.34 -30.24 12.97
CA VAL A 300 -9.34 -29.15 12.98
C VAL A 300 -9.32 -28.39 14.30
N LEU A 301 -9.31 -29.10 15.44
CA LEU A 301 -9.21 -28.49 16.76
C LEU A 301 -7.87 -27.76 16.95
N SER A 302 -6.78 -28.31 16.40
CA SER A 302 -5.48 -27.66 16.38
C SER A 302 -5.52 -26.36 15.61
N SER A 303 -6.12 -26.35 14.41
CA SER A 303 -6.32 -25.12 13.62
C SER A 303 -7.14 -24.08 14.38
N ALA A 304 -8.27 -24.46 15.00
CA ALA A 304 -9.09 -23.55 15.79
C ALA A 304 -8.32 -22.98 17.00
N TYR A 305 -7.54 -23.82 17.69
CA TYR A 305 -6.69 -23.39 18.79
C TYR A 305 -5.61 -22.40 18.32
N TYR A 306 -4.90 -22.70 17.23
CA TYR A 306 -3.86 -21.83 16.65
C TYR A 306 -4.41 -20.47 16.24
N LEU A 307 -5.66 -20.43 15.76
CA LEU A 307 -6.35 -19.19 15.41
C LEU A 307 -6.86 -18.41 16.64
N GLY A 308 -6.69 -18.94 17.85
CA GLY A 308 -7.13 -18.28 19.09
C GLY A 308 -8.61 -18.44 19.40
N ALA A 309 -9.34 -19.36 18.76
CA ALA A 309 -10.79 -19.53 18.95
C ALA A 309 -11.21 -19.84 20.41
N PHE A 310 -10.27 -20.28 21.25
CA PHE A 310 -10.49 -20.64 22.65
C PHE A 310 -9.82 -19.69 23.65
N VAL A 311 -9.18 -18.62 23.16
CA VAL A 311 -8.49 -17.63 24.00
C VAL A 311 -9.30 -16.32 23.97
N PRO A 312 -9.70 -15.76 25.12
CA PRO A 312 -10.54 -14.55 25.17
C PRO A 312 -9.85 -13.29 24.64
N GLU A 313 -8.53 -13.36 24.43
CA GLU A 313 -7.74 -12.33 23.77
C GLU A 313 -8.03 -12.39 22.26
N GLY A 314 -9.07 -11.67 21.81
CA GLY A 314 -9.38 -11.50 20.38
C GLY A 314 -8.24 -10.82 19.61
N LYS A 315 -8.40 -10.63 18.28
CA LYS A 315 -7.39 -9.99 17.41
C LYS A 315 -6.71 -8.81 18.09
N ALA A 316 -5.38 -8.85 18.22
CA ALA A 316 -4.62 -7.61 18.28
C ALA A 316 -5.00 -6.81 17.02
N PRO A 317 -5.48 -5.55 17.13
CA PRO A 317 -5.95 -4.77 15.97
C PRO A 317 -4.93 -4.69 14.81
N ASP A 318 -3.66 -4.89 15.14
CA ASP A 318 -2.50 -4.78 14.25
C ASP A 318 -2.27 -6.06 13.42
N ALA A 319 -2.94 -7.17 13.76
CA ALA A 319 -2.75 -8.50 13.17
C ALA A 319 -3.31 -8.64 11.74
N THR A 320 -4.28 -7.80 11.36
CA THR A 320 -5.03 -7.91 10.09
C THR A 320 -4.25 -7.47 8.83
N LEU A 321 -3.06 -6.88 8.99
CA LEU A 321 -2.29 -6.31 7.86
C LEU A 321 -1.52 -7.35 7.02
N ALA A 322 -1.52 -8.63 7.40
CA ALA A 322 -0.55 -9.60 6.87
C ALA A 322 -1.12 -10.92 6.33
N LEU A 323 -2.36 -10.92 5.83
CA LEU A 323 -2.89 -12.07 5.09
C LEU A 323 -2.14 -12.23 3.75
N GLY A 324 -1.06 -13.03 3.77
CA GLY A 324 -0.25 -13.43 2.61
C GLY A 324 1.20 -12.90 2.55
N PHE A 325 1.72 -12.24 3.59
CA PHE A 325 2.92 -11.40 3.46
C PHE A 325 4.07 -11.72 4.44
N LEU A 326 3.90 -12.65 5.37
CA LEU A 326 4.90 -12.93 6.41
C LEU A 326 5.48 -14.36 6.31
N PRO A 327 6.79 -14.54 6.60
CA PRO A 327 7.41 -15.86 6.76
C PRO A 327 6.69 -16.73 7.80
N ALA A 328 6.84 -18.06 7.69
CA ALA A 328 6.16 -19.02 8.54
C ALA A 328 6.41 -18.78 10.04
N GLU A 329 7.62 -18.31 10.41
CA GLU A 329 7.99 -17.99 11.79
C GLU A 329 7.21 -16.80 12.41
N PHE A 330 6.46 -16.03 11.63
CA PHE A 330 5.62 -14.95 12.14
C PHE A 330 4.13 -15.33 12.25
N LEU A 331 3.70 -16.45 11.66
CA LEU A 331 2.29 -16.87 11.60
C LEU A 331 1.55 -16.86 12.97
N PRO A 332 2.14 -17.29 14.10
CA PRO A 332 1.41 -17.37 15.37
C PRO A 332 0.98 -16.02 15.98
N LYS A 333 1.51 -14.89 15.50
CA LYS A 333 1.21 -13.55 16.04
C LYS A 333 0.16 -12.76 15.25
N TYR A 334 -0.20 -13.20 14.04
CA TYR A 334 -1.00 -12.38 13.10
C TYR A 334 -2.29 -13.04 12.60
N TYR A 335 -2.55 -14.31 12.92
CA TYR A 335 -3.78 -15.01 12.52
C TYR A 335 -4.65 -15.29 13.74
N HIS A 336 -5.31 -14.26 14.25
CA HIS A 336 -6.34 -14.43 15.26
C HIS A 336 -7.72 -14.36 14.58
N THR A 337 -8.62 -15.26 14.97
CA THR A 337 -10.03 -15.17 14.61
C THR A 337 -10.73 -14.13 15.50
N ASP A 338 -11.78 -13.49 14.99
CA ASP A 338 -12.70 -12.67 15.80
C ASP A 338 -13.71 -13.54 16.55
N PHE A 339 -13.76 -14.84 16.23
CA PHE A 339 -14.59 -15.81 16.93
C PHE A 339 -13.94 -16.27 18.22
N TYR A 340 -14.68 -16.19 19.32
CA TYR A 340 -14.29 -16.76 20.60
C TYR A 340 -15.39 -17.69 21.12
N LEU A 341 -14.98 -18.85 21.62
CA LEU A 341 -15.85 -19.79 22.29
C LEU A 341 -15.16 -20.32 23.55
N GLU A 342 -15.86 -20.26 24.68
CA GLU A 342 -15.39 -20.88 25.93
C GLU A 342 -15.08 -22.36 25.70
N LYS A 343 -13.94 -22.81 26.23
CA LYS A 343 -13.41 -24.16 25.97
C LYS A 343 -14.41 -25.25 26.34
N GLU A 344 -15.09 -25.12 27.48
CA GLU A 344 -16.11 -26.06 27.95
C GLU A 344 -17.29 -26.13 26.97
N LEU A 345 -17.70 -24.99 26.41
CA LEU A 345 -18.79 -24.94 25.44
C LEU A 345 -18.34 -25.50 24.08
N ALA A 346 -17.11 -25.23 23.65
CA ALA A 346 -16.51 -25.82 22.46
C ALA A 346 -16.48 -27.35 22.55
N CYS A 347 -16.00 -27.91 23.67
CA CYS A 347 -15.96 -29.35 23.89
C CYS A 347 -17.35 -29.98 23.81
N ARG A 348 -18.38 -29.32 24.36
CA ARG A 348 -19.78 -29.78 24.26
C ARG A 348 -20.31 -29.76 22.84
N GLN A 349 -20.10 -28.67 22.10
CA GLN A 349 -20.54 -28.56 20.70
C GLN A 349 -19.89 -29.64 19.81
N VAL A 350 -18.60 -29.87 19.98
CA VAL A 350 -17.85 -30.88 19.23
C VAL A 350 -18.26 -32.30 19.62
N ALA A 351 -18.46 -32.57 20.91
CA ALA A 351 -18.96 -33.84 21.41
C ALA A 351 -20.34 -34.18 20.83
N GLU A 352 -21.24 -33.20 20.76
CA GLU A 352 -22.60 -33.37 20.22
C GLU A 352 -22.58 -33.86 18.77
N VAL A 353 -21.70 -33.30 17.93
CA VAL A 353 -21.65 -33.67 16.50
C VAL A 353 -20.84 -34.91 16.21
N THR A 354 -19.76 -35.13 16.95
CA THR A 354 -18.88 -36.29 16.73
C THR A 354 -19.37 -37.55 17.44
N GLY A 355 -20.25 -37.41 18.43
CA GLY A 355 -20.66 -38.50 19.33
C GLY A 355 -19.57 -38.93 20.32
N LEU A 356 -18.45 -38.21 20.40
CA LEU A 356 -17.38 -38.49 21.36
C LEU A 356 -17.72 -37.93 22.74
N PRO A 357 -17.24 -38.56 23.84
CA PRO A 357 -17.37 -37.99 25.18
C PRO A 357 -16.66 -36.63 25.29
N VAL A 358 -17.25 -35.68 26.00
CA VAL A 358 -16.69 -34.33 26.24
C VAL A 358 -15.26 -34.40 26.79
N GLN A 359 -14.99 -35.34 27.72
CA GLN A 359 -13.68 -35.53 28.33
C GLN A 359 -12.60 -35.86 27.30
N LYS A 360 -12.94 -36.63 26.27
CA LYS A 360 -12.00 -36.97 25.20
C LYS A 360 -11.64 -35.76 24.34
N ILE A 361 -12.59 -34.85 24.12
CA ILE A 361 -12.34 -33.60 23.40
C ILE A 361 -11.49 -32.65 24.25
N GLU A 362 -11.77 -32.57 25.56
CA GLU A 362 -10.96 -31.80 26.51
C GLU A 362 -9.50 -32.29 26.54
N GLU A 363 -9.29 -33.61 26.58
CA GLU A 363 -7.96 -34.24 26.49
C GLU A 363 -7.23 -33.83 25.21
N MET A 364 -7.90 -33.89 24.05
CA MET A 364 -7.30 -33.48 22.77
C MET A 364 -6.86 -32.01 22.78
N ILE A 365 -7.70 -31.09 23.26
CA ILE A 365 -7.34 -29.66 23.34
C ILE A 365 -6.19 -29.44 24.33
N LEU A 366 -6.18 -30.15 25.47
CA LEU A 366 -5.07 -30.09 26.43
C LEU A 366 -3.74 -30.60 25.85
N GLU A 367 -3.77 -31.61 24.99
CA GLU A 367 -2.58 -32.09 24.28
C GLU A 367 -2.07 -31.04 23.28
N ILE A 368 -2.96 -30.45 22.48
CA ILE A 368 -2.64 -29.36 21.54
C ILE A 368 -2.01 -28.16 22.28
N GLU A 369 -2.56 -27.79 23.44
CA GLU A 369 -2.00 -26.72 24.29
C GLU A 369 -0.58 -27.03 24.78
N LYS A 370 -0.33 -28.28 25.18
CA LYS A 370 0.99 -28.72 25.67
C LYS A 370 2.03 -28.72 24.55
N GLU A 371 1.67 -29.22 23.38
CA GLU A 371 2.54 -29.21 22.20
C GLU A 371 2.96 -27.78 21.85
N ASN A 372 2.00 -26.85 21.81
CA ASN A 372 2.27 -25.46 21.50
C ASN A 372 3.12 -24.71 22.53
N LYS A 373 2.89 -24.95 23.82
CA LYS A 373 3.75 -24.39 24.89
C LYS A 373 5.18 -24.94 24.82
N SER A 374 5.37 -26.13 24.29
CA SER A 374 6.71 -26.73 24.16
C SER A 374 7.51 -26.11 23.02
N ASP A 375 6.84 -25.68 21.94
CA ASP A 375 7.48 -25.06 20.78
C ASP A 375 7.78 -23.57 20.99
N SER A 376 6.91 -22.81 21.68
CA SER A 376 7.19 -21.42 22.05
C SER A 376 8.44 -21.28 22.93
N ASN A 377 8.68 -22.28 23.80
CA ASN A 377 9.85 -22.33 24.67
C ASN A 377 11.16 -22.73 23.94
N LYS A 378 11.07 -23.30 22.73
CA LYS A 378 12.23 -23.61 21.88
C LYS A 378 12.65 -22.40 21.05
N GLU A 379 11.69 -21.68 20.46
CA GLU A 379 11.97 -20.49 19.66
C GLU A 379 12.56 -19.34 20.48
N ASP A 380 12.16 -19.19 21.76
CA ASP A 380 12.75 -18.19 22.65
C ASP A 380 14.24 -18.42 22.96
N LYS A 381 14.78 -19.62 22.69
CA LYS A 381 16.20 -19.96 22.88
C LYS A 381 17.06 -19.77 21.62
N GLU A 382 16.45 -19.59 20.44
CA GLU A 382 17.14 -19.31 19.16
C GLU A 382 16.90 -17.87 18.68
N LYS A 383 16.91 -16.90 19.60
CA LYS A 383 16.89 -15.48 19.22
C LYS A 383 18.20 -15.09 18.53
N ILE A 384 18.19 -15.09 17.21
CA ILE A 384 19.14 -14.34 16.37
C ILE A 384 19.01 -12.85 16.78
N PRO A 385 20.12 -12.16 17.09
CA PRO A 385 20.07 -10.78 17.56
C PRO A 385 19.69 -9.86 16.38
N PHE A 386 18.43 -9.41 16.36
CA PHE A 386 18.04 -8.28 15.52
C PHE A 386 18.07 -7.00 16.34
N TYR A 387 18.74 -5.99 15.76
CA TYR A 387 18.73 -4.60 16.18
C TYR A 387 17.28 -4.10 16.33
N THR A 388 16.89 -3.79 17.55
CA THR A 388 15.79 -2.87 17.81
C THR A 388 16.21 -1.48 17.36
N ALA A 389 15.59 -0.97 16.29
CA ALA A 389 15.52 0.47 16.10
C ALA A 389 14.60 1.01 17.21
N ASP A 390 15.15 1.88 18.05
CA ASP A 390 14.45 2.55 19.13
C ASP A 390 13.13 3.16 18.63
N SER A 391 12.02 2.55 19.05
CA SER A 391 10.70 3.17 18.99
C SER A 391 10.41 3.67 20.40
N GLU A 392 10.78 4.92 20.66
CA GLU A 392 10.31 5.65 21.83
C GLU A 392 8.81 5.89 21.66
N GLN A 393 7.98 5.05 22.30
CA GLN A 393 6.66 5.47 22.74
C GLN A 393 6.78 5.99 24.18
N PRO A 394 6.23 7.18 24.49
CA PRO A 394 6.32 7.75 25.83
C PRO A 394 5.35 7.00 26.76
N SER A 395 5.88 6.29 27.75
CA SER A 395 5.06 5.78 28.85
C SER A 395 4.73 6.94 29.79
N SER A 396 3.45 7.28 29.89
CA SER A 396 2.92 8.00 31.04
C SER A 396 3.05 7.12 32.28
N ASP A 397 3.51 7.70 33.38
CA ASP A 397 3.63 7.12 34.73
C ASP A 397 5.03 6.62 35.13
N LYS A 398 5.96 7.57 35.28
CA LYS A 398 6.99 7.49 36.34
C LYS A 398 7.22 8.85 37.01
N PRO A 399 7.52 8.88 38.32
CA PRO A 399 7.61 10.10 39.10
C PRO A 399 8.91 10.85 38.84
N ASP A 400 8.84 12.17 39.03
CA ASP A 400 9.94 13.15 38.98
C ASP A 400 11.26 12.62 39.53
N HIS A 401 12.20 12.34 38.63
CA HIS A 401 13.62 12.32 38.95
C HIS A 401 14.29 13.48 38.22
N THR A 402 14.38 14.59 38.95
CA THR A 402 15.26 15.72 38.65
C THR A 402 16.72 15.25 38.57
N GLY A 403 17.30 15.28 37.36
CA GLY A 403 18.76 15.19 37.19
C GLY A 403 19.29 14.37 36.02
N GLU A 404 18.61 14.32 34.86
CA GLU A 404 19.29 13.82 33.65
C GLU A 404 20.18 14.92 33.04
N PRO A 405 21.45 14.61 32.70
CA PRO A 405 22.31 15.57 32.02
C PRO A 405 21.75 15.81 30.62
N ALA A 406 21.43 17.07 30.33
CA ALA A 406 20.99 17.49 29.00
C ALA A 406 21.96 16.95 27.94
N TYR A 407 21.51 15.98 27.15
CA TYR A 407 22.22 15.50 25.96
C TYR A 407 22.34 16.69 25.00
N ARG A 408 23.44 17.44 25.13
CA ARG A 408 23.81 18.47 24.14
C ARG A 408 24.21 17.71 22.89
N ASN A 409 23.29 17.61 21.93
CA ASN A 409 23.65 17.17 20.59
C ASN A 409 24.84 18.01 20.11
N PRO A 410 25.96 17.38 19.72
CA PRO A 410 27.14 18.12 19.29
C PRO A 410 26.75 19.00 18.10
N GLN A 411 27.02 20.29 18.22
CA GLN A 411 26.76 21.26 17.16
C GLN A 411 27.67 20.95 15.97
N VAL A 412 27.08 20.78 14.80
CA VAL A 412 27.78 20.37 13.59
C VAL A 412 28.18 21.63 12.84
N GLU A 413 29.47 21.81 12.65
CA GLU A 413 30.04 22.96 11.95
C GLU A 413 30.50 22.53 10.54
N ILE A 414 29.98 23.19 9.52
CA ILE A 414 30.28 22.91 8.10
C ILE A 414 31.16 24.05 7.58
N PRO A 415 32.48 23.81 7.39
CA PRO A 415 33.39 24.82 6.88
C PRO A 415 33.15 25.10 5.40
N TYR A 416 33.71 26.23 4.92
CA TYR A 416 33.75 26.54 3.50
C TYR A 416 34.51 25.45 2.73
N PRO A 417 33.91 24.78 1.73
CA PRO A 417 34.49 23.61 1.07
C PRO A 417 35.52 24.01 -0.01
N GLN A 418 36.63 24.63 0.44
CA GLN A 418 37.65 25.22 -0.44
C GLN A 418 38.24 24.22 -1.44
N GLU A 419 38.56 22.99 -1.01
CA GLU A 419 39.18 21.98 -1.87
C GLU A 419 38.25 21.52 -3.00
N LEU A 420 36.96 21.31 -2.69
CA LEU A 420 35.94 20.99 -3.69
C LEU A 420 35.84 22.10 -4.74
N ILE A 421 35.77 23.35 -4.29
CA ILE A 421 35.62 24.52 -5.16
C ILE A 421 36.85 24.70 -6.05
N ASN A 422 38.06 24.58 -5.49
CA ASN A 422 39.31 24.68 -6.27
C ASN A 422 39.40 23.57 -7.31
N THR A 423 39.06 22.33 -6.94
CA THR A 423 39.05 21.19 -7.87
C THR A 423 38.07 21.41 -9.02
N LEU A 424 36.86 21.91 -8.73
CA LEU A 424 35.88 22.23 -9.76
C LEU A 424 36.33 23.40 -10.63
N LYS A 425 36.97 24.44 -10.08
CA LYS A 425 37.55 25.56 -10.84
C LYS A 425 38.57 25.07 -11.86
N GLU A 426 39.48 24.18 -11.46
CA GLU A 426 40.47 23.57 -12.35
C GLU A 426 39.81 22.75 -13.46
N GLN A 427 38.79 21.94 -13.13
CA GLN A 427 38.04 21.14 -14.12
C GLN A 427 37.30 22.01 -15.14
N VAL A 428 36.66 23.10 -14.69
CA VAL A 428 35.95 24.05 -15.56
C VAL A 428 36.93 24.79 -16.46
N ALA A 429 38.08 25.21 -15.94
CA ALA A 429 39.15 25.83 -16.73
C ALA A 429 39.73 24.86 -17.78
N ALA A 430 39.91 23.58 -17.44
CA ALA A 430 40.45 22.56 -18.34
C ALA A 430 39.57 22.32 -19.57
N ILE A 431 38.25 22.53 -19.46
CA ILE A 431 37.32 22.44 -20.60
C ILE A 431 37.11 23.79 -21.32
N GLY A 432 37.93 24.80 -21.02
CA GLY A 432 37.90 26.11 -21.66
C GLY A 432 36.65 26.93 -21.35
N LYS A 433 36.06 26.75 -20.16
CA LYS A 433 34.89 27.51 -19.69
C LYS A 433 35.28 28.44 -18.55
N ASN A 434 34.48 29.50 -18.37
CA ASN A 434 34.68 30.48 -17.31
C ASN A 434 34.06 30.01 -16.00
N TRP A 435 34.62 30.43 -14.87
CA TRP A 435 34.03 30.25 -13.55
C TRP A 435 32.99 31.35 -13.29
N ASP A 436 31.79 31.16 -13.83
CA ASP A 436 30.66 32.08 -13.67
C ASP A 436 29.36 31.32 -13.38
N SER A 437 28.35 32.05 -12.89
CA SER A 437 27.06 31.47 -12.53
C SER A 437 26.39 30.79 -13.73
N SER A 438 26.47 31.38 -14.93
CA SER A 438 25.88 30.80 -16.14
C SER A 438 26.44 29.41 -16.43
N THR A 439 27.76 29.25 -16.40
CA THR A 439 28.42 27.97 -16.62
C THR A 439 28.00 26.95 -15.56
N LEU A 440 27.95 27.35 -14.28
CA LEU A 440 27.58 26.42 -13.22
C LEU A 440 26.10 26.03 -13.23
N HIS A 441 25.20 26.94 -13.61
CA HIS A 441 23.79 26.64 -13.84
C HIS A 441 23.59 25.53 -14.89
N HIS A 442 24.35 25.60 -15.98
CA HIS A 442 24.37 24.54 -16.99
C HIS A 442 24.87 23.21 -16.42
N LEU A 443 25.96 23.22 -15.63
CA LEU A 443 26.48 22.00 -15.00
C LEU A 443 25.51 21.40 -13.98
N VAL A 444 24.86 22.23 -13.16
CA VAL A 444 23.83 21.81 -12.21
C VAL A 444 22.66 21.17 -12.94
N ALA A 445 22.16 21.78 -14.02
CA ALA A 445 21.11 21.20 -14.85
C ALA A 445 21.52 19.84 -15.44
N ALA A 446 22.74 19.76 -15.98
CA ALA A 446 23.26 18.54 -16.59
C ALA A 446 23.41 17.40 -15.56
N ILE A 447 23.97 17.68 -14.38
CA ILE A 447 24.12 16.68 -13.31
C ILE A 447 22.76 16.27 -12.76
N ALA A 448 21.86 17.21 -12.51
CA ALA A 448 20.52 16.91 -12.04
C ALA A 448 19.79 15.97 -13.00
N SER A 449 19.86 16.23 -14.31
CA SER A 449 19.30 15.38 -15.34
C SER A 449 19.96 14.00 -15.36
N LYS A 450 21.30 13.94 -15.36
CA LYS A 450 22.07 12.69 -15.39
C LYS A 450 21.82 11.80 -14.17
N LYS A 451 21.56 12.40 -13.01
CA LYS A 451 21.38 11.71 -11.72
C LYS A 451 19.91 11.58 -11.33
N ASN A 452 18.97 11.99 -12.18
CA ASN A 452 17.53 12.03 -11.87
C ASN A 452 17.25 12.69 -10.51
N VAL A 453 17.92 13.83 -10.25
CA VAL A 453 17.69 14.60 -9.02
C VAL A 453 16.28 15.17 -9.08
N VAL A 454 15.51 14.89 -8.03
CA VAL A 454 14.15 15.40 -7.86
C VAL A 454 14.16 16.46 -6.76
N LEU A 455 13.68 17.66 -7.07
CA LEU A 455 13.49 18.76 -6.11
C LEU A 455 12.08 19.38 -6.26
N THR A 456 11.59 20.05 -5.24
CA THR A 456 10.40 20.91 -5.32
C THR A 456 10.59 22.10 -6.26
N GLU A 457 9.48 22.68 -6.74
CA GLU A 457 9.48 23.91 -7.55
C GLU A 457 10.18 25.06 -6.81
N GLU A 458 9.95 25.20 -5.51
CA GLU A 458 10.59 26.23 -4.70
C GLU A 458 12.10 26.01 -4.57
N ALA A 459 12.55 24.75 -4.44
CA ALA A 459 13.97 24.42 -4.41
C ALA A 459 14.65 24.69 -5.75
N TRP A 460 14.02 24.36 -6.88
CA TRP A 460 14.53 24.73 -8.20
C TRP A 460 14.60 26.24 -8.40
N LYS A 461 13.62 26.98 -7.91
CA LYS A 461 13.63 28.45 -7.95
C LYS A 461 14.81 29.04 -7.18
N ILE A 462 15.11 28.51 -5.99
CA ILE A 462 16.30 28.92 -5.22
C ILE A 462 17.58 28.65 -6.01
N VAL A 463 17.70 27.46 -6.60
CA VAL A 463 18.86 27.11 -7.45
C VAL A 463 18.99 28.11 -8.57
N ASP A 464 17.91 28.37 -9.32
CA ASP A 464 17.86 29.24 -10.49
C ASP A 464 18.17 30.73 -10.19
N GLU A 465 17.80 31.21 -8.99
CA GLU A 465 18.04 32.60 -8.56
C GLU A 465 19.46 32.82 -7.99
N GLU A 466 20.20 31.75 -7.66
CA GLU A 466 21.55 31.86 -7.13
C GLU A 466 22.54 32.41 -8.17
N LYS A 467 23.36 33.36 -7.73
CA LYS A 467 24.33 34.09 -8.55
C LYS A 467 25.78 33.88 -8.12
N ASP A 468 26.00 33.37 -6.91
CA ASP A 468 27.32 33.05 -6.39
C ASP A 468 27.80 31.72 -7.00
N PRO A 469 28.87 31.75 -7.83
CA PRO A 469 29.39 30.54 -8.46
C PRO A 469 29.97 29.55 -7.44
N ASP A 470 30.47 30.01 -6.28
CA ASP A 470 31.02 29.11 -5.28
C ASP A 470 29.88 28.36 -4.55
N LEU A 471 28.72 28.98 -4.32
CA LEU A 471 27.52 28.28 -3.83
C LEU A 471 26.92 27.30 -4.85
N LEU A 472 26.84 27.69 -6.12
CA LEU A 472 26.40 26.79 -7.20
C LEU A 472 27.31 25.55 -7.32
N ALA A 473 28.61 25.71 -7.09
CA ALA A 473 29.57 24.60 -7.07
C ALA A 473 29.31 23.63 -5.90
N VAL A 474 28.92 24.16 -4.73
CA VAL A 474 28.51 23.32 -3.59
C VAL A 474 27.23 22.55 -3.91
N ILE A 475 26.21 23.20 -4.48
CA ILE A 475 24.96 22.55 -4.91
C ILE A 475 25.28 21.42 -5.91
N LEU A 476 26.13 21.68 -6.91
CA LEU A 476 26.60 20.70 -7.87
C LEU A 476 27.27 19.49 -7.19
N GLY A 477 28.15 19.75 -6.21
CA GLY A 477 28.83 18.71 -5.44
C GLY A 477 27.86 17.82 -4.65
N ILE A 478 26.85 18.41 -4.03
CA ILE A 478 25.80 17.66 -3.30
C ILE A 478 24.98 16.82 -4.28
N MET A 479 24.52 17.40 -5.40
CA MET A 479 23.75 16.68 -6.42
C MET A 479 24.53 15.54 -7.07
N ASN A 480 25.84 15.69 -7.27
CA ASN A 480 26.67 14.62 -7.83
C ASN A 480 26.72 13.38 -6.93
N ASN A 481 26.52 13.57 -5.62
CA ASN A 481 26.47 12.53 -4.59
C ASN A 481 25.03 12.06 -4.27
N TYR A 482 24.02 12.49 -5.02
CA TYR A 482 22.59 12.26 -4.74
C TYR A 482 22.21 10.81 -4.40
N HIS A 483 22.69 9.81 -5.15
CA HIS A 483 22.32 8.41 -4.91
C HIS A 483 22.90 7.78 -3.63
N LYS A 484 23.79 8.48 -2.91
CA LYS A 484 24.38 7.95 -1.67
C LYS A 484 23.44 8.06 -0.46
N PHE A 485 22.30 8.75 -0.58
CA PHE A 485 21.41 9.01 0.56
C PHE A 485 19.95 8.66 0.22
N GLU A 486 19.31 7.85 1.06
CA GLU A 486 17.89 7.50 0.94
C GLU A 486 16.95 8.72 1.07
N ARG A 487 17.46 9.84 1.62
CA ARG A 487 16.75 11.11 1.80
C ARG A 487 17.44 12.30 1.13
N ALA A 488 18.18 12.07 0.05
CA ALA A 488 18.98 13.10 -0.62
C ALA A 488 18.18 14.36 -0.97
N THR A 489 16.93 14.22 -1.45
CA THR A 489 16.04 15.35 -1.75
C THR A 489 15.81 16.23 -0.53
N ASN A 490 15.38 15.67 0.61
CA ASN A 490 15.08 16.44 1.82
C ASN A 490 16.31 17.20 2.32
N VAL A 491 17.48 16.59 2.19
CA VAL A 491 18.76 17.19 2.58
C VAL A 491 19.12 18.35 1.67
N ILE A 492 19.05 18.15 0.36
CA ILE A 492 19.34 19.20 -0.61
C ILE A 492 18.39 20.37 -0.40
N GLU A 493 17.08 20.11 -0.28
CA GLU A 493 16.10 21.16 -0.05
C GLU A 493 16.31 21.92 1.26
N PHE A 494 16.74 21.21 2.32
CA PHE A 494 17.10 21.85 3.58
C PHE A 494 18.28 22.80 3.38
N ILE A 495 19.36 22.33 2.75
CA ILE A 495 20.55 23.16 2.47
C ILE A 495 20.18 24.36 1.61
N LEU A 496 19.38 24.16 0.56
CA LEU A 496 18.91 25.24 -0.32
C LEU A 496 18.16 26.33 0.45
N LYS A 497 17.28 25.95 1.38
CA LYS A 497 16.55 26.92 2.23
C LYS A 497 17.45 27.68 3.20
N GLN A 498 18.64 27.16 3.52
CA GLN A 498 19.61 27.77 4.43
C GLN A 498 20.74 28.51 3.68
N LEU A 499 20.72 28.59 2.35
CA LEU A 499 21.77 29.25 1.57
C LEU A 499 22.10 30.68 2.04
N PRO A 500 21.13 31.54 2.40
CA PRO A 500 21.45 32.88 2.91
C PRO A 500 22.32 32.86 4.17
N ASP A 501 22.03 31.96 5.12
CA ASP A 501 22.76 31.82 6.38
C ASP A 501 24.12 31.13 6.19
N ILE A 502 24.17 30.14 5.29
CA ILE A 502 25.43 29.50 4.85
C ILE A 502 26.35 30.57 4.26
N LYS A 503 25.82 31.39 3.35
CA LYS A 503 26.56 32.46 2.68
C LYS A 503 27.10 33.48 3.69
N GLU A 504 26.24 33.99 4.56
CA GLU A 504 26.64 34.94 5.60
C GLU A 504 27.73 34.36 6.51
N SER A 505 27.60 33.09 6.90
CA SER A 505 28.59 32.42 7.75
C SER A 505 29.97 32.37 7.06
N TRP A 506 30.00 31.92 5.81
CA TRP A 506 31.23 31.77 5.04
C TRP A 506 31.88 33.10 4.63
N GLU A 507 31.09 34.12 4.28
CA GLU A 507 31.58 35.47 4.00
C GLU A 507 32.26 36.08 5.24
N ASN A 508 31.80 35.71 6.44
CA ASN A 508 32.40 36.10 7.71
C ASN A 508 33.59 35.21 8.14
N GLY A 509 34.02 34.26 7.30
CA GLY A 509 35.11 33.33 7.60
C GLY A 509 34.78 32.32 8.71
N ARG A 510 33.49 32.10 8.99
CA ARG A 510 33.02 31.17 10.03
C ARG A 510 32.41 29.92 9.39
N PRO A 511 32.56 28.74 10.00
CA PRO A 511 31.81 27.58 9.55
C PRO A 511 30.31 27.80 9.79
N TRP A 512 29.48 27.33 8.84
CA TRP A 512 28.04 27.36 9.02
C TRP A 512 27.64 26.35 10.10
N LYS A 513 26.80 26.77 11.04
CA LYS A 513 26.36 25.93 12.15
C LYS A 513 25.04 25.29 11.79
N TYR A 514 25.07 24.00 11.48
CA TYR A 514 23.88 23.25 11.10
C TYR A 514 22.81 23.33 12.21
N PRO A 515 21.62 23.89 11.95
CA PRO A 515 20.64 24.15 13.01
C PRO A 515 19.78 22.93 13.38
N GLY A 516 20.01 21.76 12.79
CA GLY A 516 19.16 20.58 12.99
C GLY A 516 19.50 19.73 14.22
N GLY A 517 18.47 19.20 14.88
CA GLY A 517 18.56 18.20 15.96
C GLY A 517 18.71 16.75 15.47
N HIS A 518 19.00 16.52 14.18
CA HIS A 518 19.20 15.21 13.58
C HIS A 518 20.69 14.98 13.27
N ARG A 519 21.14 13.71 13.29
CA ARG A 519 22.56 13.35 13.05
C ARG A 519 23.08 13.98 11.75
N PRO A 520 24.26 14.62 11.76
CA PRO A 520 24.84 15.23 10.57
C PRO A 520 25.15 14.20 9.48
N ILE A 521 25.16 14.70 8.25
CA ILE A 521 25.61 13.98 7.07
C ILE A 521 27.11 14.24 6.91
N PRO A 522 27.94 13.20 6.75
CA PRO A 522 29.34 13.40 6.40
C PRO A 522 29.41 13.99 4.98
N LEU A 523 29.94 15.22 4.86
CA LEU A 523 30.21 15.91 3.59
C LEU A 523 31.60 15.56 3.02
N HIS A 524 32.18 14.43 3.44
CA HIS A 524 33.52 13.97 3.03
C HIS A 524 33.48 13.05 1.81
#